data_AF-A0A6L9QWZ7-F1
#
_entry.id   AF-A0A6L9QWZ7-F1
#
_cell.length_a   1.000
_cell.length_b   1.000
_cell.length_c   1.000
_cell.angle_alpha   90.00
_cell.angle_beta   90.00
_cell.angle_gamma   90.00
#
_symmetry.space_group_name_H-M   'P 1'
#
loop_
_entity.id
_entity.type
_entity.pdbx_description
1 polymer ?
#
loop_
_entity_poly.entity_id
_entity_poly.type
_entity_poly.pdbx_seq_one_letter_code
_entity_poly.pdbx_strand_id
1 'polypeptide(L)' 'MALLKQLGELRDVGIVSPEEFEAKKKDLMDRL' A
#
# COMPACT_ATOMS: atom_id res chain seq x y z
N MET A 1 11.62 -2.25 1.50
CA MET A 1 10.78 -2.27 0.27
C MET A 1 9.80 -3.45 0.17
N ALA A 2 9.93 -4.53 0.96
CA ALA A 2 8.99 -5.67 0.92
C ALA A 2 7.53 -5.30 1.27
N LEU A 3 7.31 -4.40 2.24
CA LEU A 3 5.98 -3.95 2.66
C LEU A 3 5.21 -3.20 1.57
N LEU A 4 5.89 -2.38 0.75
CA LEU A 4 5.25 -1.68 -0.36
C LEU A 4 4.78 -2.64 -1.45
N LYS A 5 5.56 -3.71 -1.69
CA LYS A 5 5.22 -4.76 -2.64
C LYS A 5 3.96 -5.53 -2.19
N GLN A 6 3.92 -5.92 -0.92
CA GLN A 6 2.74 -6.59 -0.35
C GLN A 6 1.49 -5.69 -0.41
N LEU A 7 1.65 -4.40 -0.14
CA LEU A 7 0.54 -3.45 -0.24
C LEU A 7 0.02 -3.34 -1.69
N GLY A 8 0.92 -3.40 -2.68
CA GLY A 8 0.57 -3.39 -4.11
C GLY A 8 -0.19 -4.65 -4.51
N GLU A 9 0.28 -5.82 -4.06
CA GLU A 9 -0.39 -7.10 -4.29
C GLU A 9 -1.83 -7.08 -3.72
N LEU A 10 -2.03 -6.54 -2.52
CA LEU A 10 -3.36 -6.41 -1.90
C LEU A 10 -4.31 -5.50 -2.70
N ARG A 11 -3.78 -4.42 -3.31
CA ARG A 11 -4.55 -3.55 -4.22
C ARG A 11 -4.90 -4.30 -5.50
N ASP A 12 -3.95 -5.03 -6.06
CA ASP A 12 -4.11 -5.71 -7.35
C ASP A 12 -5.14 -6.84 -7.28
N VAL A 13 -5.30 -7.48 -6.12
CA VAL A 13 -6.38 -8.46 -5.87
C VAL A 13 -7.70 -7.82 -5.41
N GLY A 14 -7.74 -6.49 -5.27
CA GLY A 14 -8.93 -5.73 -4.87
C GLY A 14 -9.28 -5.82 -3.38
N ILE A 15 -8.36 -6.25 -2.51
CA ILE A 15 -8.55 -6.27 -1.05
C ILE A 15 -8.54 -4.86 -0.46
N VAL A 16 -7.73 -3.96 -1.03
CA VAL A 16 -7.71 -2.54 -0.68
C VAL A 16 -8.05 -1.69 -1.88
N SER A 17 -8.81 -0.63 -1.64
CA SER A 17 -9.12 0.33 -2.68
C SER A 17 -7.87 1.12 -3.10
N PRO A 18 -7.86 1.75 -4.29
CA PRO A 18 -6.78 2.64 -4.71
C PRO A 18 -6.50 3.76 -3.69
N GLU A 19 -7.55 4.28 -3.04
CA GLU A 19 -7.46 5.35 -2.04
C GLU A 19 -6.80 4.85 -0.75
N GLU A 20 -7.18 3.67 -0.27
CA GLU A 20 -6.57 3.03 0.90
C GLU A 20 -5.11 2.66 0.65
N PHE A 21 -4.78 2.21 -0.57
CA PHE A 21 -3.43 1.92 -0.99
C PHE A 21 -2.54 3.17 -0.90
N GLU A 22 -2.96 4.29 -1.47
CA GLU A 22 -2.16 5.53 -1.46
C GLU A 22 -2.01 6.10 -0.05
N ALA A 23 -3.05 6.03 0.79
CA ALA A 23 -2.96 6.44 2.20
C ALA A 23 -1.92 5.59 2.97
N LYS A 24 -2.01 4.26 2.86
CA LYS A 24 -1.09 3.33 3.53
C LYS A 24 0.34 3.43 2.98
N LYS A 25 0.50 3.69 1.69
CA LYS A 25 1.79 3.92 1.04
C LYS A 25 2.44 5.20 1.56
N LYS A 26 1.68 6.29 1.67
CA LYS A 26 2.17 7.55 2.25
C LYS A 26 2.63 7.35 3.70
N ASP A 27 1.79 6.74 4.54
CA ASP A 27 2.15 6.41 5.93
C ASP A 27 3.41 5.55 6.03
N LEU A 28 3.61 4.62 5.09
CA LEU A 28 4.79 3.76 5.06
C LEU A 28 6.06 4.54 4.66
N MET A 29 5.94 5.52 3.77
CA MET A 29 7.05 6.40 3.36
C MET A 29 7.38 7.43 4.44
N ASP A 30 6.38 7.96 5.16
CA ASP A 30 6.57 8.94 6.23
C ASP A 30 7.25 8.35 7.48
N ARG A 31 7.23 7.01 7.64
CA ARG A 31 7.87 6.27 8.75
C ARG A 31 9.30 5.82 8.44
N LEU A 32 9.82 6.16 7.26
CA LEU A 32 11.12 5.73 6.72
C LEU A 32 12.11 6.89 6.73
#